data_AF-A0A535QEY3-F1
#
_entry.id   AF-A0A535QEY3-F1
#
_cell.length_a   1.000
_cell.length_b   1.000
_cell.length_c   1.000
_cell.angle_alpha   90.00
_cell.angle_beta   90.00
_cell.angle_gamma   90.00
#
_symmetry.space_group_name_H-M   'P 1'
#
loop_
_entity.id
_entity.type
_entity.pdbx_description
1 polymer ?
#
loop_
_entity_poly.entity_id
_entity_poly.type
_entity_poly.pdbx_seq_one_letter_code
_entity_poly.pdbx_strand_id
1 'polypeptide(L)'
;MLLSIILSIFLIGAVPQDEELIAPFLHVWMVSFLPYFGACAFVLLTQPAVGRWRWIELWIIPVGALILRAMLLPLPPLLSRDSWRYLWDARVTLAGFSPYVYRPVAPALHSLVDPVLFFNSRFRTAPTIYPPGAQAIFL
;
A
#
# COMPACT_ATOMS: atom_id res chain seq x y z
N MET A 1 -16.94 1.74 12.47
CA MET A 1 -15.62 1.07 12.64
C MET A 1 -15.74 -0.45 12.65
N LEU A 2 -16.47 -1.07 13.59
CA LEU A 2 -16.58 -2.54 13.68
C LEU A 2 -17.09 -3.21 12.40
N LEU A 3 -18.14 -2.66 11.78
CA LEU A 3 -18.66 -3.17 10.51
C LEU A 3 -17.60 -3.15 9.40
N SER A 4 -16.84 -2.06 9.28
CA SER A 4 -15.74 -1.94 8.32
C SER A 4 -14.65 -2.99 8.57
N ILE A 5 -14.29 -3.22 9.85
CA ILE A 5 -13.30 -4.25 10.21
C ILE A 5 -13.79 -5.64 9.81
N ILE A 6 -15.03 -5.99 10.14
CA ILE A 6 -15.61 -7.31 9.80
C ILE A 6 -15.64 -7.52 8.28
N LEU A 7 -16.11 -6.52 7.53
CA LEU A 7 -16.10 -6.58 6.06
C LEU A 7 -14.68 -6.74 5.51
N SER A 8 -13.71 -5.99 6.05
CA SER A 8 -12.31 -6.13 5.65
C SER A 8 -11.75 -7.53 5.96
N ILE A 9 -12.03 -8.12 7.12
CA ILE A 9 -11.60 -9.50 7.44
C ILE A 9 -12.15 -10.47 6.38
N PHE A 10 -13.44 -10.38 6.07
CA PHE A 10 -14.08 -11.27 5.11
C PHE A 10 -13.48 -11.12 3.71
N LEU A 11 -13.28 -9.88 3.25
CA LEU A 11 -12.72 -9.61 1.94
C LEU A 11 -11.25 -10.01 1.83
N ILE A 12 -10.45 -9.86 2.90
CA ILE A 12 -9.06 -10.33 2.94
C ILE A 12 -9.02 -11.87 2.78
N GLY A 13 -9.96 -12.59 3.41
CA GLY A 13 -10.10 -14.04 3.22
C GLY A 13 -10.58 -14.45 1.83
N ALA A 14 -11.17 -13.52 1.07
CA ALA A 14 -11.73 -13.75 -0.26
C ALA A 14 -10.86 -13.18 -1.39
N VAL A 15 -9.60 -12.83 -1.11
CA VAL A 15 -8.69 -12.27 -2.13
C VAL A 15 -8.51 -13.28 -3.28
N PRO A 16 -8.85 -12.90 -4.52
CA PRO A 16 -8.76 -13.80 -5.65
C PRO A 16 -7.31 -14.12 -5.98
N GLN A 17 -7.07 -15.36 -6.38
CA GLN A 17 -5.76 -15.79 -6.93
C GLN A 17 -5.73 -15.62 -8.46
N ASP A 18 -6.88 -15.66 -9.11
CA ASP A 18 -7.02 -15.52 -10.55
C ASP A 18 -7.14 -14.04 -10.95
N GLU A 19 -6.36 -13.61 -11.94
CA GLU A 19 -6.31 -12.21 -12.38
C GLU A 19 -7.67 -11.69 -12.88
N GLU A 20 -8.48 -12.56 -13.49
CA GLU A 20 -9.81 -12.21 -14.02
C GLU A 20 -10.79 -11.77 -12.91
N LEU A 21 -10.58 -12.25 -11.69
CA LEU A 21 -11.44 -11.96 -10.54
C LEU A 21 -11.00 -10.70 -9.78
N ILE A 22 -9.84 -10.11 -10.10
CA ILE A 22 -9.33 -8.91 -9.42
C ILE A 22 -10.29 -7.73 -9.64
N ALA A 23 -10.71 -7.49 -10.87
CA ALA A 23 -11.61 -6.37 -11.18
C ALA A 23 -12.94 -6.45 -10.40
N PRO A 24 -13.73 -7.53 -10.45
CA PRO A 24 -14.97 -7.61 -9.69
C PRO A 24 -14.73 -7.58 -8.17
N PHE A 25 -13.64 -8.18 -7.67
CA PHE A 25 -13.25 -8.07 -6.27
C PHE A 25 -13.03 -6.61 -5.85
N LEU A 26 -12.37 -5.80 -6.68
CA LEU A 26 -12.17 -4.39 -6.39
C LEU A 26 -13.47 -3.60 -6.33
N HIS A 27 -14.47 -3.93 -7.15
CA HIS A 27 -15.79 -3.28 -7.08
C HIS A 27 -16.47 -3.58 -5.74
N VAL A 28 -16.45 -4.84 -5.31
CA VAL A 28 -16.98 -5.23 -3.99
C VAL A 28 -16.21 -4.52 -2.87
N TRP A 29 -14.87 -4.48 -3.00
CA TRP A 29 -14.00 -3.78 -2.06
C TRP A 29 -14.34 -2.27 -1.99
N MET A 30 -14.58 -1.61 -3.13
CA MET A 30 -15.01 -0.21 -3.17
C MET A 30 -16.36 0.01 -2.49
N VAL A 31 -17.34 -0.87 -2.71
CA VAL A 31 -18.66 -0.80 -2.05
C VAL A 31 -18.54 -0.99 -0.53
N SER A 32 -17.56 -1.77 -0.06
CA SER A 32 -17.30 -1.97 1.37
C SER A 32 -16.91 -0.68 2.13
N PHE A 33 -16.58 0.40 1.42
CA PHE A 33 -16.34 1.72 2.03
C PHE A 33 -17.61 2.53 2.32
N LEU A 34 -18.79 2.11 1.85
CA LEU A 34 -20.04 2.83 2.13
C LEU A 34 -20.31 3.05 3.64
N PRO A 35 -20.09 2.06 4.54
CA PRO A 35 -20.18 2.29 5.98
C PRO A 35 -19.18 3.32 6.52
N TYR A 36 -18.00 3.43 5.90
CA TYR A 36 -17.01 4.45 6.25
C TYR A 36 -17.51 5.85 5.87
N PHE A 37 -18.01 6.04 4.65
CA PHE A 37 -18.61 7.31 4.23
C PHE A 37 -19.83 7.70 5.08
N GLY A 38 -20.69 6.73 5.43
CA GLY A 38 -21.80 6.94 6.36
C GLY A 38 -21.33 7.38 7.74
N ALA A 39 -20.26 6.79 8.27
CA ALA A 39 -19.66 7.20 9.55
C ALA A 39 -19.06 8.61 9.48
N CYS A 40 -18.36 8.96 8.39
CA CYS A 40 -17.85 10.32 8.18
C CYS A 40 -18.98 11.35 8.12
N ALA A 41 -20.04 11.06 7.36
CA ALA A 41 -21.22 11.92 7.27
C ALA A 41 -21.87 12.10 8.64
N PHE A 42 -22.04 11.01 9.40
CA PHE A 42 -22.58 11.08 10.76
C PHE A 42 -21.73 12.00 11.66
N VAL A 43 -20.41 11.81 11.70
CA VAL A 43 -19.50 12.63 12.51
C VAL A 43 -19.55 14.11 12.11
N LEU A 44 -19.64 14.41 10.82
CA LEU A 44 -19.71 15.80 10.31
C LEU A 44 -21.07 16.46 10.57
N LEU A 45 -22.15 15.67 10.68
CA LEU A 45 -23.51 16.15 10.91
C LEU A 45 -23.86 16.25 12.40
N THR A 46 -23.09 15.61 13.29
CA THR A 46 -23.28 15.65 14.73
C THR A 46 -22.33 16.62 15.43
N GLN A 47 -22.72 17.12 16.60
CA GLN A 47 -21.84 17.95 17.44
C GLN A 47 -20.73 17.09 18.08
N PRO A 48 -19.51 17.62 18.27
CA PRO A 48 -18.42 16.89 18.90
C PRO A 48 -18.78 16.52 20.34
N ALA A 49 -18.37 15.33 20.79
CA ALA A 49 -18.63 14.93 22.16
C ALA A 49 -17.86 15.80 23.17
N VAL A 50 -18.42 15.93 24.37
CA VAL A 50 -17.84 16.72 25.46
C VAL A 50 -17.21 15.82 26.53
N GLY A 51 -16.21 16.34 27.24
CA GLY A 51 -15.54 15.62 28.34
C GLY A 51 -14.75 14.40 27.86
N ARG A 52 -14.88 13.27 28.58
CA ARG A 52 -14.13 12.02 28.29
C ARG A 52 -14.41 11.43 26.90
N TRP A 53 -15.61 11.66 26.37
CA TRP A 53 -16.06 11.12 25.09
C TRP A 53 -15.35 11.76 23.90
N ARG A 54 -14.95 13.04 24.01
CA ARG A 54 -14.12 13.73 23.01
C ARG A 54 -12.82 12.97 22.74
N TRP A 55 -12.17 12.48 23.79
CA TRP A 55 -10.93 11.74 23.67
C TRP A 55 -11.14 10.39 22.99
N ILE A 56 -12.25 9.72 23.29
CA ILE A 56 -12.61 8.47 22.62
C ILE A 56 -12.81 8.71 21.11
N GLU A 57 -13.50 9.78 20.71
CA GLU A 57 -13.68 10.17 19.30
C GLU A 57 -12.34 10.52 18.61
N LEU A 58 -11.43 11.19 19.31
CA LEU A 58 -10.12 11.51 18.75
C LEU A 58 -9.22 10.29 18.58
N TRP A 59 -9.28 9.32 19.51
CA TRP A 59 -8.44 8.13 19.48
C TRP A 59 -8.96 7.05 18.54
N ILE A 60 -10.28 6.92 18.36
CA ILE A 60 -10.86 5.90 17.49
C ILE A 60 -10.45 6.09 16.01
N ILE A 61 -10.19 7.33 15.58
CA ILE A 61 -9.78 7.65 14.21
C ILE A 61 -8.38 7.08 13.89
N PRO A 62 -7.28 7.48 14.56
CA PRO A 62 -5.95 6.95 14.27
C PRO A 62 -5.83 5.46 14.61
N VAL A 63 -6.46 4.98 15.69
CA VAL A 63 -6.42 3.54 16.04
C VAL A 63 -7.16 2.71 15.00
N GLY A 64 -8.36 3.12 14.59
CA GLY A 64 -9.10 2.45 13.52
C GLY A 64 -8.35 2.47 12.20
N ALA A 65 -7.75 3.62 11.84
CA ALA A 65 -6.94 3.77 10.64
C ALA A 65 -5.70 2.85 10.64
N LEU A 66 -5.07 2.66 11.81
CA LEU A 66 -3.93 1.77 11.99
C LEU A 66 -4.35 0.30 11.87
N ILE A 67 -5.42 -0.11 12.56
CA ILE A 67 -5.94 -1.49 12.53
C ILE A 67 -6.29 -1.88 11.09
N LEU A 68 -7.08 -1.06 10.38
CA LEU A 68 -7.50 -1.36 9.01
C LEU A 68 -6.31 -1.46 8.04
N ARG A 69 -5.24 -0.67 8.24
CA ARG A 69 -4.02 -0.76 7.42
C ARG A 69 -3.17 -1.99 7.78
N ALA A 70 -3.02 -2.27 9.07
CA ALA A 70 -2.23 -3.40 9.54
C ALA A 70 -2.79 -4.75 9.04
N MET A 71 -4.11 -4.85 8.93
CA MET A 71 -4.79 -6.04 8.37
C MET A 71 -4.37 -6.37 6.93
N LEU A 72 -3.92 -5.38 6.15
CA LEU A 72 -3.52 -5.56 4.75
C LEU A 72 -2.04 -5.95 4.60
N LEU A 73 -1.22 -5.80 5.64
CA LEU A 73 0.23 -6.08 5.57
C LEU A 73 0.60 -7.49 5.11
N PRO A 74 -0.14 -8.57 5.47
CA PRO A 74 0.19 -9.91 5.02
C PRO A 74 -0.12 -10.15 3.53
N LEU A 75 -0.88 -9.27 2.88
CA LEU A 75 -1.29 -9.48 1.51
C LEU A 75 -0.17 -9.12 0.52
N PRO A 76 0.02 -9.91 -0.55
CA PRO A 76 0.95 -9.54 -1.61
C PRO A 76 0.52 -8.26 -2.32
N PRO A 77 1.46 -7.46 -2.86
CA PRO A 77 1.16 -6.24 -3.58
C PRO A 77 0.62 -6.55 -4.99
N LEU A 78 -0.65 -6.96 -5.06
CA LEU A 78 -1.33 -7.39 -6.29
C LEU A 78 -1.63 -6.23 -7.25
N LEU A 79 -1.94 -5.05 -6.70
CA LEU A 79 -2.38 -3.88 -7.48
C LEU A 79 -1.24 -3.12 -8.17
N SER A 80 -0.05 -3.11 -7.57
CA SER A 80 1.14 -2.50 -8.15
C SER A 80 2.39 -3.25 -7.71
N ARG A 81 3.35 -3.38 -8.62
CA ARG A 81 4.68 -3.93 -8.34
C ARG A 81 5.75 -2.84 -8.15
N ASP A 82 5.35 -1.59 -7.98
CA ASP A 82 6.29 -0.47 -7.83
C ASP A 82 7.09 -0.56 -6.52
N SER A 83 6.54 -1.19 -5.46
CA SER A 83 7.30 -1.45 -4.22
C SER A 83 8.57 -2.25 -4.48
N TRP A 84 8.53 -3.22 -5.39
CA TRP A 84 9.71 -3.98 -5.82
C TRP A 84 10.71 -3.11 -6.58
N ARG A 85 10.22 -2.16 -7.38
CA ARG A 85 11.07 -1.21 -8.10
C ARG A 85 11.78 -0.26 -7.12
N TYR A 86 11.07 0.24 -6.11
CA TYR A 86 11.66 1.06 -5.05
C TYR A 86 12.73 0.31 -4.26
N LEU A 87 12.47 -0.93 -3.84
CA LEU A 87 13.46 -1.75 -3.14
C LEU A 87 14.69 -2.05 -4.01
N TRP A 88 14.49 -2.29 -5.30
CA TRP A 88 15.61 -2.42 -6.24
C TRP A 88 16.43 -1.13 -6.35
N ASP A 89 15.77 0.02 -6.53
CA ASP A 89 16.47 1.31 -6.65
C ASP A 89 17.21 1.70 -5.37
N ALA A 90 16.66 1.35 -4.19
CA ALA A 90 17.36 1.49 -2.92
C ALA A 90 18.64 0.64 -2.89
N ARG A 91 18.58 -0.63 -3.31
CA ARG A 91 19.76 -1.51 -3.43
C ARG A 91 20.81 -0.96 -4.38
N VAL A 92 20.40 -0.41 -5.53
CA VAL A 92 21.30 0.26 -6.49
C VAL A 92 21.99 1.46 -5.85
N THR A 93 21.22 2.29 -5.14
CA THR A 93 21.74 3.48 -4.43
C THR A 93 22.72 3.11 -3.32
N LEU A 94 22.37 2.11 -2.49
CA LEU A 94 23.24 1.61 -1.41
C LEU A 94 24.53 0.97 -1.93
N ALA A 95 24.53 0.47 -3.18
CA ALA A 95 25.73 -0.01 -3.86
C ALA A 95 26.56 1.10 -4.53
N GLY A 96 26.17 2.37 -4.36
CA GLY A 96 26.88 3.53 -4.89
C GLY A 96 26.53 3.91 -6.34
N PHE A 97 25.54 3.26 -6.94
CA PHE A 97 25.06 3.57 -8.29
C PHE A 97 23.84 4.48 -8.25
N SER A 98 23.66 5.32 -9.27
CA SER A 98 22.46 6.16 -9.39
C SER A 98 21.36 5.42 -10.16
N PRO A 99 20.17 5.17 -9.57
CA PRO A 99 19.05 4.55 -10.28
C PRO A 99 18.45 5.46 -11.37
N TYR A 100 18.78 6.75 -11.35
CA TYR A 100 18.42 7.73 -12.38
C TYR A 100 19.29 7.62 -13.64
N VAL A 101 20.45 6.98 -13.53
CA VAL A 101 21.39 6.77 -14.65
C VAL A 101 21.31 5.33 -15.14
N TYR A 102 21.32 4.37 -14.22
CA TYR A 102 21.38 2.95 -14.56
C TYR A 102 20.00 2.31 -14.54
N ARG A 103 19.58 1.79 -15.70
CA ARG A 103 18.43 0.88 -15.80
C ARG A 103 18.76 -0.48 -15.14
N PRO A 104 17.77 -1.19 -14.57
CA PRO A 104 18.01 -2.48 -13.89
C PRO A 104 18.76 -3.53 -14.71
N VAL A 105 18.49 -3.62 -16.02
CA VAL A 105 19.19 -4.55 -16.93
C VAL A 105 20.60 -4.10 -17.33
N ALA A 106 21.12 -3.01 -16.77
CA ALA A 106 22.46 -2.53 -17.12
C ALA A 106 23.53 -3.55 -16.70
N PRO A 107 24.53 -3.87 -17.54
CA PRO A 107 25.59 -4.82 -17.20
C PRO A 107 26.34 -4.46 -15.91
N ALA A 108 26.49 -3.16 -15.62
CA ALA A 108 27.12 -2.67 -14.40
C ALA A 108 26.40 -3.11 -13.10
N LEU A 109 25.12 -3.48 -13.19
CA LEU A 109 24.32 -3.91 -12.05
C LEU A 109 24.16 -5.44 -11.96
N HIS A 110 24.82 -6.23 -12.82
CA HIS A 110 24.68 -7.69 -12.83
C HIS A 110 25.03 -8.35 -11.48
N SER A 111 26.01 -7.81 -10.74
CA SER A 111 26.37 -8.28 -9.41
C SER A 111 25.31 -7.99 -8.34
N LEU A 112 24.38 -7.06 -8.60
CA LEU A 112 23.31 -6.67 -7.68
C LEU A 112 22.01 -7.45 -7.91
N VAL A 113 21.93 -8.26 -8.97
CA VAL A 113 20.71 -9.00 -9.33
C VAL A 113 20.31 -9.93 -8.19
N ASP A 114 19.15 -9.64 -7.61
CA ASP A 114 18.47 -10.46 -6.64
C ASP A 114 17.27 -11.14 -7.31
N PRO A 115 17.11 -12.48 -7.24
CA PRO A 115 16.03 -13.19 -7.92
C PRO A 115 14.64 -12.73 -7.51
N VAL A 116 14.44 -12.23 -6.29
CA VAL A 116 13.12 -11.79 -5.85
C VAL A 116 12.88 -10.36 -6.33
N LEU A 117 13.76 -9.42 -6.00
CA LEU A 117 13.58 -8.01 -6.34
C LEU A 117 13.57 -7.78 -7.85
N PHE A 118 14.54 -8.38 -8.56
CA PHE A 118 14.69 -8.18 -9.99
C PHE A 118 13.47 -8.73 -10.74
N PHE A 119 13.11 -10.01 -10.53
CA PHE A 119 12.01 -10.63 -11.28
C PHE A 119 10.61 -10.13 -10.91
N ASN A 120 10.45 -9.45 -9.76
CA ASN A 120 9.20 -8.76 -9.43
C ASN A 120 9.15 -7.29 -9.92
N SER A 121 10.30 -6.61 -9.99
CA SER A 121 10.39 -5.22 -10.44
C SER A 121 9.91 -5.03 -11.88
N ARG A 122 9.00 -4.08 -12.14
CA ARG A 122 8.60 -3.67 -13.49
C ARG A 122 9.63 -2.73 -14.13
N PHE A 123 9.45 -2.38 -15.41
CA PHE A 123 10.24 -1.35 -16.13
C PHE A 123 11.77 -1.50 -16.06
N ARG A 124 12.29 -2.73 -16.14
CA ARG A 124 13.72 -3.03 -16.00
C ARG A 124 14.62 -2.43 -17.08
N THR A 125 14.02 -1.98 -18.18
CA THR A 125 14.71 -1.41 -19.34
C THR A 125 14.86 0.10 -19.27
N ALA A 126 14.26 0.76 -18.28
CA ALA A 126 14.31 2.21 -18.08
C ALA A 126 14.94 2.57 -16.73
N PRO A 127 15.69 3.69 -16.63
CA PRO A 127 16.05 4.29 -15.35
C PRO A 127 14.83 4.64 -14.51
N THR A 128 15.05 4.95 -13.24
CA THR A 128 13.97 5.34 -12.35
C THR A 128 13.35 6.69 -12.78
N ILE A 129 12.03 6.80 -12.66
CA ILE A 129 11.29 8.05 -12.83
C ILE A 129 10.78 8.60 -11.49
N TYR A 130 11.01 7.86 -10.40
CA TYR A 130 10.46 8.24 -9.11
C TYR A 130 11.22 9.41 -8.51
N PRO A 131 10.52 10.39 -7.92
CA PRO A 131 11.17 11.54 -7.31
C PRO A 131 12.02 11.11 -6.10
N PRO A 132 13.14 11.79 -5.80
CA PRO A 132 14.06 11.40 -4.72
C PRO A 132 13.41 11.26 -3.35
N GLY A 133 12.43 12.13 -3.02
CA GLY A 133 11.70 12.04 -1.76
C GLY A 133 10.88 10.75 -1.60
N ALA A 134 10.37 10.19 -2.70
CA ALA A 134 9.68 8.90 -2.66
C ALA A 134 10.68 7.74 -2.51
N GLN A 135 11.84 7.83 -3.15
CA GLN A 135 12.91 6.83 -2.98
C GLN A 135 13.50 6.81 -1.56
N ALA A 136 13.62 7.98 -0.94
CA ALA A 136 14.20 8.13 0.40
C ALA A 136 13.46 7.30 1.48
N ILE A 137 12.19 6.95 1.27
CA ILE A 137 11.42 6.09 2.19
C ILE A 137 11.95 4.65 2.22
N PHE A 138 12.63 4.21 1.16
CA PHE A 138 13.10 2.84 0.98
C PHE A 138 14.62 2.67 1.18
N LEU A 139 15.33 3.77 1.44
CA LEU A 139 16.76 3.80 1.80
C LEU A 139 16.95 3.56 3.29
#